data_AF-A0A3D6C314-F1
#
_entry.id   AF-A0A3D6C314-F1
#
_cell.length_a   1.000
_cell.length_b   1.000
_cell.length_c   1.000
_cell.angle_alpha   90.00
_cell.angle_beta   90.00
_cell.angle_gamma   90.00
#
_symmetry.space_group_name_H-M   'P 1'
#
loop_
_entity.id
_entity.type
_entity.pdbx_description
1 polymer ?
#
loop_
_entity_poly.entity_id
_entity_poly.type
_entity_poly.pdbx_seq_one_letter_code
_entity_poly.pdbx_strand_id
1 'polypeptide(L)'
;MQVKMTSGDHIATFRLYDTVAAKQFYDQLPLSLDLTNFRDAQWMFYPPEKLNVADREAYHDGKRGELSYYAPWGDVFMLYRDFYAGDEMHRLGINLTGIGEIAKMSGKVKIEKQEAHTSERQKTMVITVFSKDKATVFQLNGSTAAKALYAQLPLDIMVENYGSNEKIFYPPGKLDISDTPLAKAKAGTLAYYAPWGDVVMFYDRFGSANGLYELGHAISGSSFIKEMSGKIRVEKTPEQSR
;
A
#
# COMPACT_ATOMS: atom_id res chain seq x y z
N MET A 1 -5.45 11.30 -5.44
CA MET A 1 -4.35 12.05 -4.78
C MET A 1 -4.15 11.47 -3.39
N GLN A 2 -2.96 11.50 -2.79
CA GLN A 2 -2.76 11.07 -1.40
C GLN A 2 -2.17 12.21 -0.58
N VAL A 3 -2.48 12.23 0.71
CA VAL A 3 -1.93 13.22 1.65
C VAL A 3 -1.42 12.51 2.88
N LYS A 4 -0.28 12.97 3.39
CA LYS A 4 0.30 12.54 4.66
C LYS A 4 0.04 13.62 5.70
N MET A 5 -0.53 13.22 6.82
CA MET A 5 -0.84 14.09 7.96
C MET A 5 -0.01 13.64 9.15
N THR A 6 0.80 14.55 9.70
CA THR A 6 1.73 14.28 10.81
C THR A 6 1.47 15.24 11.95
N SER A 7 1.30 14.72 13.16
CA SER A 7 1.13 15.49 14.40
C SER A 7 1.99 14.85 15.49
N GLY A 8 3.07 15.52 15.88
CA GLY A 8 4.13 14.89 16.67
C GLY A 8 4.70 13.65 15.96
N ASP A 9 4.72 12.52 16.67
CA ASP A 9 5.16 11.22 16.12
C ASP A 9 4.01 10.42 15.46
N HIS A 10 2.79 10.97 15.46
CA HIS A 10 1.61 10.31 14.92
C HIS A 10 1.41 10.65 13.45
N ILE A 11 1.35 9.61 12.61
CA ILE A 11 1.23 9.74 11.15
C ILE A 11 -0.01 9.00 10.68
N ALA A 12 -0.79 9.66 9.82
CA ALA A 12 -1.88 9.05 9.08
C ALA A 12 -1.80 9.44 7.60
N THR A 13 -2.14 8.52 6.71
CA THR A 13 -2.22 8.78 5.27
C THR A 13 -3.65 8.63 4.78
N PHE A 14 -4.06 9.50 3.87
CA PHE A 14 -5.40 9.49 3.29
C PHE A 14 -5.32 9.49 1.78
N ARG A 15 -6.20 8.70 1.15
CA ARG A 15 -6.53 8.83 -0.26
C ARG A 15 -7.65 9.84 -0.42
N LEU A 16 -7.40 10.92 -1.14
CA LEU A 16 -8.43 11.88 -1.49
C LEU A 16 -9.31 11.34 -2.62
N TYR A 17 -10.62 11.59 -2.52
CA TYR A 17 -11.59 11.29 -3.56
C TYR A 17 -11.45 12.24 -4.76
N ASP A 18 -12.09 11.89 -5.88
CA ASP A 18 -12.15 12.75 -7.06
C ASP A 18 -13.31 13.75 -6.95
N THR A 19 -13.23 14.65 -5.96
CA THR A 19 -14.22 15.71 -5.71
C THR A 19 -13.61 17.09 -5.93
N VAL A 20 -14.45 18.11 -6.13
CA VAL A 20 -13.98 19.51 -6.28
C VAL A 20 -13.27 19.96 -5.00
N ALA A 21 -13.89 19.72 -3.85
CA ALA A 21 -13.34 20.07 -2.55
C ALA A 21 -11.99 19.38 -2.29
N ALA A 22 -11.86 18.09 -2.63
CA ALA A 22 -10.61 17.33 -2.45
C ALA A 22 -9.46 17.88 -3.29
N LYS A 23 -9.72 18.28 -4.55
CA LYS A 23 -8.71 18.90 -5.43
C LYS A 23 -8.27 20.25 -4.87
N GLN A 24 -9.22 21.11 -4.49
CA GLN A 24 -8.91 22.42 -3.91
C GLN A 24 -8.14 22.30 -2.60
N PHE A 25 -8.50 21.34 -1.74
CA PHE A 25 -7.74 21.06 -0.53
C PHE A 25 -6.30 20.63 -0.85
N TYR A 26 -6.14 19.74 -1.84
CA TYR A 26 -4.81 19.28 -2.27
C TYR A 26 -3.95 20.42 -2.83
N ASP A 27 -4.55 21.37 -3.53
CA ASP A 27 -3.84 22.51 -4.14
C ASP A 27 -3.30 23.50 -3.09
N GLN A 28 -3.92 23.58 -1.90
CA GLN A 28 -3.45 24.40 -0.79
C GLN A 28 -2.22 23.82 -0.05
N LEU A 29 -1.83 22.57 -0.32
CA LEU A 29 -0.72 21.91 0.38
C LEU A 29 0.65 22.38 -0.11
N PRO A 30 1.66 22.47 0.79
CA PRO A 30 1.68 21.97 2.17
C PRO A 30 1.09 22.93 3.21
N LEU A 31 0.55 22.38 4.31
CA LEU A 31 -0.06 23.13 5.41
C LEU A 31 0.49 22.73 6.79
N SER A 32 0.41 23.65 7.74
CA SER A 32 0.67 23.40 9.17
C SER A 32 -0.40 24.13 9.99
N LEU A 33 -1.34 23.38 10.56
CA LEU A 33 -2.57 23.92 11.13
C LEU A 33 -2.80 23.40 12.55
N ASP A 34 -3.46 24.20 13.39
CA ASP A 34 -3.86 23.77 14.73
C ASP A 34 -5.03 22.78 14.66
N LEU A 35 -4.94 21.72 15.45
CA LEU A 35 -5.96 20.69 15.62
C LEU A 35 -6.85 21.02 16.81
N THR A 36 -8.16 20.95 16.60
CA THR A 36 -9.17 21.01 17.67
C THR A 36 -9.90 19.68 17.77
N ASN A 37 -9.95 19.09 18.97
CA ASN A 37 -10.73 17.87 19.18
C ASN A 37 -12.20 18.23 19.36
N PHE A 38 -13.09 17.41 18.81
CA PHE A 38 -14.51 17.54 19.06
C PHE A 38 -15.12 16.18 19.45
N ARG A 39 -15.79 16.20 20.60
CA ARG A 39 -16.56 15.08 21.17
C ARG A 39 -15.82 13.75 21.27
N ASP A 40 -14.49 13.78 21.42
CA ASP A 40 -13.65 12.58 21.50
C ASP A 40 -13.88 11.58 20.34
N ALA A 41 -14.21 12.12 19.16
CA ALA A 41 -14.45 11.34 17.94
C ALA A 41 -13.73 11.88 16.71
N GLN A 42 -13.44 13.18 16.68
CA GLN A 42 -12.86 13.84 15.52
C GLN A 42 -11.80 14.89 15.87
N TRP A 43 -10.81 15.02 14.98
CA TRP A 43 -9.85 16.12 14.99
C TRP A 43 -10.14 17.05 13.81
N MET A 44 -10.32 18.33 14.09
CA MET A 44 -10.72 19.37 13.13
C MET A 44 -9.59 20.36 12.89
N PHE A 45 -9.53 20.92 11.69
CA PHE A 45 -8.67 22.05 11.33
C PHE A 45 -9.32 22.88 10.22
N TYR A 46 -8.83 24.11 10.02
CA TYR A 46 -9.38 25.03 9.03
C TYR A 46 -8.36 25.24 7.90
N PRO A 47 -8.65 24.80 6.65
CA PRO A 47 -7.82 25.16 5.50
C PRO A 47 -7.79 26.69 5.32
N PRO A 48 -6.66 27.27 4.84
CA PRO A 48 -6.54 28.71 4.60
C PRO A 48 -7.65 29.29 3.72
N GLU A 49 -8.08 28.53 2.71
CA GLU A 49 -9.19 28.90 1.84
C GLU A 49 -10.33 27.91 1.96
N LYS A 50 -11.58 28.43 1.99
CA LYS A 50 -12.78 27.59 1.98
C LYS A 50 -12.86 26.79 0.69
N LEU A 51 -13.29 25.54 0.83
CA LEU A 51 -13.45 24.60 -0.27
C LEU A 51 -14.86 24.73 -0.87
N ASN A 52 -14.94 24.61 -2.18
CA ASN A 52 -16.20 24.54 -2.91
C ASN A 52 -16.70 23.09 -2.92
N VAL A 53 -18.00 22.95 -2.70
CA VAL A 53 -18.68 21.66 -2.61
C VAL A 53 -19.83 21.59 -3.61
N ALA A 54 -20.19 20.38 -4.01
CA ALA A 54 -21.40 20.11 -4.78
C ALA A 54 -22.32 19.20 -3.98
N ASP A 55 -23.63 19.46 -4.00
CA ASP A 55 -24.64 18.71 -3.23
C ASP A 55 -24.58 17.19 -3.43
N ARG A 56 -24.22 16.76 -4.65
CA ARG A 56 -24.04 15.33 -4.98
C ARG A 56 -22.87 14.63 -4.25
N GLU A 57 -21.98 15.40 -3.61
CA GLU A 57 -20.81 14.94 -2.86
C GLU A 57 -21.09 14.91 -1.34
N ALA A 58 -22.29 15.33 -0.92
CA ALA A 58 -22.75 15.31 0.46
C ALA A 58 -23.06 13.88 0.94
N TYR A 59 -22.83 13.61 2.23
CA TYR A 59 -23.09 12.31 2.86
C TYR A 59 -23.24 12.44 4.39
N HIS A 60 -23.72 11.36 5.03
CA HIS A 60 -24.08 11.37 6.45
C HIS A 60 -23.52 10.21 7.28
N ASP A 61 -22.83 9.25 6.67
CA ASP A 61 -22.48 7.98 7.33
C ASP A 61 -21.46 8.13 8.46
N GLY A 62 -20.61 9.17 8.40
CA GLY A 62 -19.74 9.54 9.50
C GLY A 62 -18.86 8.41 10.03
N LYS A 63 -18.19 7.67 9.15
CA LYS A 63 -17.42 6.48 9.54
C LYS A 63 -16.00 6.78 9.98
N ARG A 64 -15.51 6.02 10.95
CA ARG A 64 -14.10 6.03 11.34
C ARG A 64 -13.19 5.87 10.11
N GLY A 65 -12.23 6.77 9.96
CA GLY A 65 -11.27 6.80 8.86
C GLY A 65 -11.63 7.79 7.75
N GLU A 66 -12.83 8.36 7.77
CA GLU A 66 -13.21 9.40 6.82
C GLU A 66 -12.43 10.70 7.09
N LEU A 67 -12.06 11.37 6.00
CA LEU A 67 -11.64 12.76 5.95
C LEU A 67 -12.75 13.55 5.27
N SER A 68 -13.25 14.57 5.95
CA SER A 68 -14.51 15.21 5.60
C SER A 68 -14.38 16.72 5.67
N TYR A 69 -15.22 17.42 4.92
CA TYR A 69 -15.35 18.88 4.97
C TYR A 69 -16.76 19.28 5.38
N TYR A 70 -16.86 20.17 6.36
CA TYR A 70 -18.12 20.76 6.79
C TYR A 70 -18.25 22.16 6.23
N ALA A 71 -19.01 22.30 5.14
CA ALA A 71 -19.13 23.55 4.39
C ALA A 71 -19.63 24.77 5.20
N PRO A 72 -20.58 24.62 6.16
CA PRO A 72 -21.07 25.76 6.93
C PRO A 72 -19.97 26.52 7.69
N TRP A 73 -19.04 25.81 8.33
CA TRP A 73 -17.97 26.43 9.11
C TRP A 73 -16.63 26.44 8.37
N GLY A 74 -16.49 25.61 7.33
CA GLY A 74 -15.29 25.51 6.52
C GLY A 74 -14.17 24.71 7.20
N ASP A 75 -14.49 23.83 8.14
CA ASP A 75 -13.53 22.94 8.75
C ASP A 75 -13.40 21.62 7.99
N VAL A 76 -12.20 21.07 8.04
CA VAL A 76 -11.89 19.70 7.65
C VAL A 76 -11.69 18.89 8.92
N PHE A 77 -12.22 17.68 8.96
CA PHE A 77 -12.08 16.80 10.11
C PHE A 77 -11.73 15.36 9.75
N MET A 78 -10.94 14.76 10.63
CA MET A 78 -10.49 13.36 10.58
C MET A 78 -11.25 12.56 11.64
N LEU A 79 -12.04 11.58 11.20
CA LEU A 79 -12.78 10.70 12.10
C LEU A 79 -11.90 9.56 12.61
N TYR A 80 -11.66 9.49 13.92
CA TYR A 80 -11.01 8.33 14.55
C TYR A 80 -11.98 7.43 15.32
N ARG A 81 -13.27 7.81 15.37
CA ARG A 81 -14.42 6.99 15.75
C ARG A 81 -15.58 7.27 14.79
N ASP A 82 -16.58 6.39 14.78
CA ASP A 82 -17.83 6.66 14.08
C ASP A 82 -18.51 7.87 14.73
N PHE A 83 -18.94 8.84 13.92
CA PHE A 83 -19.56 10.07 14.35
C PHE A 83 -20.60 10.55 13.34
N TYR A 84 -21.87 10.39 13.69
CA TYR A 84 -22.99 10.83 12.88
C TYR A 84 -23.34 12.28 13.20
N ALA A 85 -22.96 13.21 12.32
CA ALA A 85 -23.19 14.65 12.54
C ALA A 85 -24.65 15.07 12.28
N GLY A 86 -25.44 14.28 11.53
CA GLY A 86 -26.82 14.62 11.15
C GLY A 86 -26.93 15.68 10.04
N ASP A 87 -25.83 16.36 9.72
CA ASP A 87 -25.75 17.41 8.70
C ASP A 87 -25.07 16.92 7.39
N GLU A 88 -25.16 17.73 6.33
CA GLU A 88 -24.50 17.53 5.04
C GLU A 88 -22.97 17.75 5.14
N MET A 89 -22.25 16.67 5.42
CA MET A 89 -20.78 16.62 5.34
C MET A 89 -20.38 16.29 3.90
N HIS A 90 -19.21 16.74 3.46
CA HIS A 90 -18.71 16.47 2.11
C HIS A 90 -17.46 15.61 2.14
N ARG A 91 -17.39 14.60 1.26
CA ARG A 91 -16.27 13.64 1.25
C ARG A 91 -15.00 14.29 0.71
N LEU A 92 -13.92 14.26 1.49
CA LEU A 92 -12.59 14.64 1.02
C LEU A 92 -11.70 13.42 0.75
N GLY A 93 -11.75 12.42 1.63
CA GLY A 93 -10.92 11.23 1.45
C GLY A 93 -11.17 10.15 2.49
N ILE A 94 -10.42 9.06 2.35
CA ILE A 94 -10.48 7.90 3.24
C ILE A 94 -9.07 7.55 3.72
N ASN A 95 -8.95 7.18 4.98
CA ASN A 95 -7.69 6.74 5.57
C ASN A 95 -7.18 5.47 4.87
N LEU A 96 -5.86 5.43 4.62
CA LEU A 96 -5.16 4.24 4.13
C LEU A 96 -4.33 3.60 5.25
N THR A 97 -3.60 4.42 6.01
CA THR A 97 -2.75 3.96 7.12
C THR A 97 -2.83 4.92 8.31
N GLY A 98 -2.52 4.42 9.50
CA GLY A 98 -2.41 5.26 10.70
C GLY A 98 -3.73 5.61 11.39
N ILE A 99 -4.83 4.91 11.10
CA ILE A 99 -6.14 5.14 11.76
C ILE A 99 -6.11 5.03 13.30
N GLY A 100 -5.19 4.22 13.86
CA GLY A 100 -4.98 4.13 15.31
C GLY A 100 -4.20 5.31 15.90
N GLU A 101 -3.48 6.05 15.05
CA GLU A 101 -2.63 7.18 15.44
C GLU A 101 -3.41 8.50 15.45
N ILE A 102 -4.47 8.63 14.63
CA ILE A 102 -5.31 9.84 14.59
C ILE A 102 -5.85 10.18 15.98
N ALA A 103 -6.30 9.20 16.76
CA ALA A 103 -6.83 9.42 18.11
C ALA A 103 -5.81 10.05 19.08
N LYS A 104 -4.50 9.89 18.82
CA LYS A 104 -3.40 10.37 19.66
C LYS A 104 -2.81 11.71 19.18
N MET A 105 -3.22 12.17 17.99
CA MET A 105 -2.78 13.46 17.46
C MET A 105 -3.19 14.60 18.42
N SER A 106 -2.45 15.71 18.38
CA SER A 106 -2.76 16.92 19.16
C SER A 106 -1.88 18.09 18.69
N GLY A 107 -2.20 19.31 19.13
CA GLY A 107 -1.40 20.48 18.78
C GLY A 107 -1.53 20.80 17.29
N LYS A 108 -0.43 20.76 16.54
CA LYS A 108 -0.45 21.05 15.10
C LYS A 108 -0.42 19.78 14.26
N VAL A 109 -1.09 19.83 13.11
CA VAL A 109 -0.97 18.86 12.02
C VAL A 109 -0.19 19.50 10.87
N LYS A 110 0.87 18.83 10.44
CA LYS A 110 1.54 19.10 9.17
C LYS A 110 0.90 18.23 8.10
N ILE A 111 0.47 18.83 7.00
CA ILE A 111 -0.23 18.15 5.91
C ILE A 111 0.54 18.35 4.62
N GLU A 112 0.98 17.26 4.00
CA GLU A 112 1.84 17.28 2.83
C GLU A 112 1.23 16.45 1.71
N LYS A 113 1.46 16.90 0.47
CA LYS A 113 1.19 16.09 -0.71
C LYS A 113 1.99 14.80 -0.59
N GLN A 114 1.30 13.67 -0.66
CA GLN A 114 1.93 12.38 -0.79
C GLN A 114 1.85 12.01 -2.27
N GLU A 115 2.90 12.34 -3.00
CA GLU A 115 3.11 11.74 -4.31
C GLU A 115 3.15 10.22 -4.14
N ALA A 116 2.75 9.49 -5.18
CA ALA A 116 2.88 8.04 -5.22
C ALA A 116 4.37 7.65 -5.32
N HIS A 117 5.16 8.04 -4.33
CA HIS A 117 6.48 7.53 -4.05
C HIS A 117 6.32 6.56 -2.88
N THR A 118 6.29 5.29 -3.27
CA THR A 118 6.62 4.10 -2.48
C THR A 118 7.29 4.47 -1.16
N SER A 119 6.52 4.35 -0.06
CA SER A 119 6.91 4.34 1.36
C SER A 119 8.20 5.06 1.76
N GLU A 120 8.08 6.02 2.67
CA GLU A 120 9.16 6.41 3.59
C GLU A 120 9.87 5.17 4.14
N ARG A 121 11.12 4.96 3.73
CA ARG A 121 12.07 3.99 4.31
C ARG A 121 11.49 2.59 4.60
N GLN A 122 10.66 2.04 3.70
CA GLN A 122 10.59 0.58 3.64
C GLN A 122 11.91 0.09 3.07
N LYS A 123 12.76 -0.46 3.96
CA LYS A 123 13.88 -1.32 3.61
C LYS A 123 13.43 -2.18 2.43
N THR A 124 13.97 -1.92 1.24
CA THR A 124 13.50 -2.59 0.03
C THR A 124 13.73 -4.08 0.24
N MET A 125 12.65 -4.86 0.35
CA MET A 125 12.77 -6.29 0.55
C MET A 125 13.20 -6.89 -0.77
N VAL A 126 14.49 -7.18 -0.87
CA VAL A 126 15.07 -7.82 -2.04
C VAL A 126 15.39 -9.27 -1.67
N ILE A 127 15.05 -10.18 -2.58
CA ILE A 127 15.38 -11.59 -2.47
C ILE A 127 16.23 -12.01 -3.67
N THR A 128 17.15 -12.93 -3.44
CA THR A 128 17.95 -13.55 -4.50
C THR A 128 17.56 -15.02 -4.61
N VAL A 129 17.22 -15.45 -5.82
CA VAL A 129 17.00 -16.85 -6.18
C VAL A 129 18.24 -17.34 -6.91
N PHE A 130 18.95 -18.27 -6.27
CA PHE A 130 20.11 -18.95 -6.84
C PHE A 130 19.67 -20.28 -7.47
N SER A 131 20.11 -20.51 -8.70
CA SER A 131 19.99 -21.81 -9.39
C SER A 131 21.32 -22.10 -10.07
N LYS A 132 22.02 -23.14 -9.60
CA LYS A 132 23.40 -23.44 -10.02
C LYS A 132 24.28 -22.17 -9.84
N ASP A 133 24.97 -21.74 -10.90
CA ASP A 133 25.86 -20.57 -10.89
C ASP A 133 25.15 -19.26 -11.29
N LYS A 134 23.82 -19.27 -11.41
CA LYS A 134 23.01 -18.12 -11.84
C LYS A 134 22.16 -17.58 -10.69
N ALA A 135 21.98 -16.27 -10.67
CA ALA A 135 21.18 -15.57 -9.68
C ALA A 135 20.15 -14.66 -10.37
N THR A 136 18.90 -14.75 -9.93
CA THR A 136 17.84 -13.80 -10.26
C THR A 136 17.48 -13.02 -9.02
N VAL A 137 17.44 -11.70 -9.12
CA VAL A 137 17.17 -10.80 -7.98
C VAL A 137 15.78 -10.21 -8.16
N PHE A 138 14.93 -10.35 -7.15
CA PHE A 138 13.56 -9.81 -7.14
C PHE A 138 13.42 -8.73 -6.07
N GLN A 139 12.81 -7.61 -6.45
CA GLN A 139 12.30 -6.62 -5.52
C GLN A 139 10.85 -6.95 -5.17
N LEU A 140 10.58 -7.13 -3.88
CA LEU A 140 9.24 -7.40 -3.36
C LEU A 140 8.44 -6.10 -3.19
N ASN A 141 7.12 -6.19 -3.37
CA ASN A 141 6.21 -5.04 -3.41
C ASN A 141 5.68 -4.59 -2.04
N GLY A 142 6.10 -5.22 -0.94
CA GLY A 142 5.68 -4.83 0.41
C GLY A 142 4.29 -5.29 0.87
N SER A 143 3.57 -6.03 0.02
CA SER A 143 2.27 -6.65 0.37
C SER A 143 2.40 -7.68 1.49
N THR A 144 1.28 -8.05 2.12
CA THR A 144 1.26 -9.08 3.17
C THR A 144 1.82 -10.40 2.68
N ALA A 145 1.44 -10.85 1.49
CA ALA A 145 1.95 -12.10 0.93
C ALA A 145 3.46 -12.03 0.68
N ALA A 146 3.96 -10.89 0.17
CA ALA A 146 5.39 -10.69 -0.06
C ALA A 146 6.19 -10.70 1.25
N LYS A 147 5.69 -10.03 2.30
CA LYS A 147 6.27 -10.06 3.65
C LYS A 147 6.26 -11.47 4.25
N ALA A 148 5.17 -12.21 4.05
CA ALA A 148 5.03 -13.59 4.52
C ALA A 148 6.03 -14.53 3.82
N LEU A 149 6.24 -14.38 2.51
CA LEU A 149 7.29 -15.13 1.79
C LEU A 149 8.67 -14.76 2.34
N TYR A 150 8.95 -13.47 2.49
CA TYR A 150 10.23 -12.97 3.00
C TYR A 150 10.56 -13.50 4.40
N ALA A 151 9.54 -13.68 5.26
CA ALA A 151 9.69 -14.23 6.60
C ALA A 151 10.08 -15.73 6.63
N GLN A 152 9.76 -16.48 5.56
CA GLN A 152 10.10 -17.90 5.45
C GLN A 152 11.53 -18.15 4.94
N LEU A 153 12.25 -17.10 4.49
CA LEU A 153 13.59 -17.22 3.95
C LEU A 153 14.67 -17.36 5.05
N PRO A 154 15.75 -18.13 4.81
CA PRO A 154 16.13 -18.76 3.54
C PRO A 154 15.40 -20.07 3.24
N LEU A 155 15.24 -20.39 1.95
CA LEU A 155 14.65 -21.64 1.46
C LEU A 155 15.62 -22.38 0.55
N ASP A 156 15.57 -23.70 0.62
CA ASP A 156 16.35 -24.64 -0.17
C ASP A 156 15.33 -25.64 -0.77
N ILE A 157 14.80 -25.33 -1.95
CA ILE A 157 13.56 -25.95 -2.47
C ILE A 157 13.67 -26.37 -3.94
N MET A 158 12.89 -27.37 -4.35
CA MET A 158 12.78 -27.78 -5.76
C MET A 158 11.96 -26.77 -6.56
N VAL A 159 12.45 -26.42 -7.75
CA VAL A 159 11.72 -25.65 -8.74
C VAL A 159 11.17 -26.57 -9.83
N GLU A 160 9.96 -26.31 -10.26
CA GLU A 160 9.25 -27.08 -11.27
C GLU A 160 8.86 -26.20 -12.46
N ASN A 161 8.71 -26.82 -13.63
CA ASN A 161 8.08 -26.15 -14.76
C ASN A 161 6.57 -26.19 -14.59
N TYR A 162 5.92 -25.06 -14.82
CA TYR A 162 4.48 -25.03 -15.04
C TYR A 162 4.19 -24.40 -16.40
N GLY A 163 3.55 -25.16 -17.28
CA GLY A 163 3.31 -24.73 -18.66
C GLY A 163 4.61 -24.44 -19.43
N SER A 164 4.60 -23.36 -20.21
CA SER A 164 5.70 -22.99 -21.13
C SER A 164 6.37 -21.65 -20.79
N ASN A 165 5.89 -20.95 -19.78
CA ASN A 165 6.18 -19.54 -19.46
C ASN A 165 6.53 -19.30 -17.98
N GLU A 166 6.46 -20.33 -17.13
CA GLU A 166 6.51 -20.19 -15.66
C GLU A 166 7.40 -21.25 -15.00
N LYS A 167 8.05 -20.84 -13.90
CA LYS A 167 8.67 -21.73 -12.91
C LYS A 167 7.93 -21.60 -11.59
N ILE A 168 7.66 -22.70 -10.91
CA ILE A 168 6.94 -22.70 -9.63
C ILE A 168 7.75 -23.36 -8.51
N PHE A 169 7.49 -22.95 -7.28
CA PHE A 169 7.90 -23.67 -6.07
C PHE A 169 6.87 -23.46 -4.94
N TYR A 170 6.86 -24.35 -3.95
CA TYR A 170 5.89 -24.31 -2.86
C TYR A 170 6.52 -23.79 -1.55
N PRO A 171 6.24 -22.55 -1.11
CA PRO A 171 6.72 -22.08 0.20
C PRO A 171 6.25 -23.02 1.32
N PRO A 172 7.06 -23.24 2.39
CA PRO A 172 6.69 -24.11 3.51
C PRO A 172 5.34 -23.79 4.16
N GLY A 173 4.97 -22.51 4.21
CA GLY A 173 3.69 -22.03 4.69
C GLY A 173 2.92 -21.26 3.62
N LYS A 174 1.60 -21.41 3.62
CA LYS A 174 0.70 -20.59 2.80
C LYS A 174 0.89 -19.11 3.11
N LEU A 175 0.82 -18.28 2.08
CA LEU A 175 0.94 -16.83 2.20
C LEU A 175 -0.45 -16.21 2.44
N ASP A 176 -0.52 -15.27 3.38
CA ASP A 176 -1.71 -14.45 3.56
C ASP A 176 -1.81 -13.41 2.44
N ILE A 177 -2.91 -13.48 1.70
CA ILE A 177 -3.21 -12.65 0.54
C ILE A 177 -3.97 -11.36 0.90
N SER A 178 -4.23 -11.11 2.18
CA SER A 178 -4.79 -9.85 2.65
C SER A 178 -3.92 -8.67 2.18
N ASP A 179 -4.53 -7.59 1.67
CA ASP A 179 -3.81 -6.42 1.14
C ASP A 179 -2.71 -6.77 0.10
N THR A 180 -2.94 -7.80 -0.72
CA THR A 180 -2.03 -8.19 -1.80
C THR A 180 -2.70 -7.94 -3.16
N PRO A 181 -2.05 -7.21 -4.09
CA PRO A 181 -2.65 -6.89 -5.38
C PRO A 181 -2.70 -8.12 -6.30
N LEU A 182 -3.69 -8.16 -7.20
CA LEU A 182 -3.73 -9.17 -8.27
C LEU A 182 -2.59 -8.94 -9.27
N ALA A 183 -2.00 -10.03 -9.76
CA ALA A 183 -0.92 -9.96 -10.73
C ALA A 183 -1.42 -9.74 -12.17
N LYS A 184 -0.72 -8.87 -12.90
CA LYS A 184 -0.71 -8.84 -14.37
C LYS A 184 0.66 -9.33 -14.84
N ALA A 185 0.82 -10.64 -14.79
CA ALA A 185 2.07 -11.35 -15.00
C ALA A 185 2.65 -11.15 -16.40
N LYS A 186 3.91 -10.71 -16.40
CA LYS A 186 4.79 -10.57 -17.56
C LYS A 186 6.14 -11.20 -17.22
N ALA A 187 7.04 -11.28 -18.19
CA ALA A 187 8.40 -11.74 -17.94
C ALA A 187 9.04 -10.95 -16.77
N GLY A 188 9.57 -11.68 -15.79
CA GLY A 188 10.15 -11.14 -14.56
C GLY A 188 9.17 -10.96 -13.40
N THR A 189 7.86 -11.17 -13.56
CA THR A 189 6.91 -11.11 -12.45
C THR A 189 7.15 -12.26 -11.46
N LEU A 190 7.13 -11.93 -10.16
CA LEU A 190 7.01 -12.89 -9.05
C LEU A 190 5.58 -12.82 -8.51
N ALA A 191 4.89 -13.95 -8.44
CA ALA A 191 3.51 -14.03 -7.98
C ALA A 191 3.29 -15.19 -7.02
N TYR A 192 2.13 -15.20 -6.37
CA TYR A 192 1.62 -16.30 -5.57
C TYR A 192 0.27 -16.74 -6.11
N TYR A 193 0.14 -18.03 -6.43
CA TYR A 193 -1.14 -18.60 -6.85
C TYR A 193 -1.84 -19.21 -5.64
N ALA A 194 -2.76 -18.45 -5.05
CA ALA A 194 -3.45 -18.81 -3.81
C ALA A 194 -4.22 -20.16 -3.86
N PRO A 195 -4.85 -20.57 -4.98
CA PRO A 195 -5.55 -21.85 -5.05
C PRO A 195 -4.67 -23.06 -4.75
N TRP A 196 -3.38 -23.02 -5.14
CA TRP A 196 -2.44 -24.13 -4.95
C TRP A 196 -1.36 -23.84 -3.92
N GLY A 197 -1.19 -22.58 -3.55
CA GLY A 197 -0.20 -22.16 -2.58
C GLY A 197 1.23 -22.20 -3.12
N ASP A 198 1.42 -22.03 -4.42
CA ASP A 198 2.74 -21.93 -5.04
C ASP A 198 3.16 -20.47 -5.30
N VAL A 199 4.47 -20.27 -5.37
CA VAL A 199 5.09 -19.04 -5.85
C VAL A 199 5.51 -19.27 -7.31
N VAL A 200 5.13 -18.33 -8.17
CA VAL A 200 5.32 -18.38 -9.61
C VAL A 200 6.34 -17.33 -10.05
N MET A 201 7.35 -17.75 -10.80
CA MET A 201 8.34 -16.90 -11.46
C MET A 201 8.11 -16.96 -12.98
N PHE A 202 7.59 -15.87 -13.54
CA PHE A 202 7.29 -15.77 -14.96
C PHE A 202 8.54 -15.39 -15.76
N TYR A 203 8.81 -16.09 -16.86
CA TYR A 203 9.86 -15.74 -17.83
C TYR A 203 9.31 -15.37 -19.21
N ASP A 204 7.99 -15.38 -19.37
CA ASP A 204 7.26 -14.88 -20.55
C ASP A 204 5.94 -14.23 -20.11
N ARG A 205 5.18 -13.65 -21.05
CA ARG A 205 3.87 -13.04 -20.81
C ARG A 205 2.82 -14.11 -20.51
N PHE A 206 2.00 -13.84 -19.51
CA PHE A 206 0.81 -14.65 -19.19
C PHE A 206 -0.46 -13.80 -19.14
N GLY A 207 -0.43 -12.66 -18.45
CA GLY A 207 -1.62 -11.84 -18.18
C GLY A 207 -2.10 -12.03 -16.74
N SER A 208 -3.38 -12.29 -16.54
CA SER A 208 -3.98 -12.38 -15.20
C SER A 208 -4.78 -13.65 -15.05
N ALA A 209 -4.81 -14.21 -13.84
CA ALA A 209 -5.68 -15.32 -13.46
C ALA A 209 -6.35 -15.05 -12.11
N ASN A 210 -7.51 -15.66 -11.89
CA ASN A 210 -8.19 -15.60 -10.60
C ASN A 210 -7.32 -16.26 -9.52
N GLY A 211 -7.06 -15.53 -8.43
CA GLY A 211 -6.23 -16.02 -7.33
C GLY A 211 -4.72 -15.88 -7.55
N LEU A 212 -4.27 -15.20 -8.62
CA LEU A 212 -2.87 -14.87 -8.85
C LEU A 212 -2.54 -13.49 -8.28
N TYR A 213 -1.65 -13.44 -7.30
CA TYR A 213 -1.31 -12.26 -6.53
C TYR A 213 0.13 -11.84 -6.77
N GLU A 214 0.40 -10.55 -7.01
CA GLU A 214 1.75 -10.08 -7.27
C GLU A 214 2.55 -9.97 -5.96
N LEU A 215 3.75 -10.53 -5.95
CA LEU A 215 4.70 -10.43 -4.84
C LEU A 215 5.81 -9.43 -5.13
N GLY A 216 6.18 -9.27 -6.40
CA GLY A 216 7.28 -8.42 -6.82
C GLY A 216 7.70 -8.62 -8.27
N HIS A 217 8.87 -8.09 -8.62
CA HIS A 217 9.43 -8.19 -9.96
C HIS A 217 10.94 -8.37 -9.93
N ALA A 218 11.47 -9.06 -10.94
CA ALA A 218 12.90 -9.23 -11.14
C ALA A 218 13.53 -7.88 -11.52
N ILE A 219 14.56 -7.49 -10.78
CA ILE A 219 15.38 -6.30 -11.04
C ILE A 219 16.73 -6.67 -11.67
N SER A 220 17.11 -7.95 -11.65
CA SER A 220 18.29 -8.49 -12.34
C SER A 220 18.13 -9.99 -12.60
N GLY A 221 18.75 -10.48 -13.68
CA GLY A 221 18.81 -11.91 -14.00
C GLY A 221 17.47 -12.57 -14.38
N SER A 222 16.47 -11.81 -14.83
CA SER A 222 15.16 -12.35 -15.21
C SER A 222 15.22 -13.38 -16.34
N SER A 223 16.17 -13.23 -17.26
CA SER A 223 16.42 -14.20 -18.34
C SER A 223 16.81 -15.59 -17.83
N PHE A 224 17.39 -15.69 -16.62
CA PHE A 224 17.80 -16.96 -16.03
C PHE A 224 16.66 -17.77 -15.45
N ILE A 225 15.48 -17.17 -15.23
CA ILE A 225 14.31 -17.87 -14.71
C ILE A 225 13.97 -19.07 -15.60
N LYS A 226 13.99 -18.91 -16.93
CA LYS A 226 13.69 -19.99 -17.89
C LYS A 226 14.59 -21.22 -17.72
N GLU A 227 15.82 -21.01 -17.29
CA GLU A 227 16.85 -22.05 -17.16
C GLU A 227 16.87 -22.73 -15.79
N MET A 228 16.13 -22.21 -14.81
CA MET A 228 16.07 -22.76 -13.46
C MET A 228 15.58 -24.21 -13.49
N SER A 229 16.30 -25.07 -12.79
CA SER A 229 16.00 -26.50 -12.70
C SER A 229 16.60 -27.09 -11.43
N GLY A 230 15.94 -28.12 -10.89
CA GLY A 230 16.39 -28.81 -9.70
C GLY A 230 16.22 -27.97 -8.44
N LYS A 231 17.19 -28.05 -7.54
CA LYS A 231 17.15 -27.31 -6.27
C LYS A 231 17.56 -25.85 -6.50
N ILE A 232 16.72 -24.94 -6.04
CA ILE A 232 17.01 -23.50 -5.94
C ILE A 232 17.19 -23.11 -4.48
N ARG A 233 17.95 -22.04 -4.26
CA ARG A 233 18.10 -21.41 -2.95
C ARG A 233 17.56 -20.00 -3.00
N VAL A 234 16.63 -19.67 -2.12
CA VAL A 234 16.00 -18.35 -2.05
C VAL A 234 16.42 -17.68 -0.75
N GLU A 235 17.06 -16.53 -0.85
CA GLU A 235 17.61 -15.82 0.29
C GLU A 235 17.21 -14.35 0.30
N LYS A 236 17.26 -13.74 1.48
CA LYS A 236 17.22 -12.29 1.60
C LYS A 236 18.51 -11.73 1.02
N THR A 237 18.43 -10.76 0.12
CA THR A 237 19.62 -10.09 -0.40
C THR A 237 20.21 -9.22 0.72
N PRO A 238 21.48 -9.44 1.12
CA PRO A 238 22.12 -8.60 2.13
C PRO A 238 22.16 -7.15 1.66
N GLU A 239 21.91 -6.20 2.56
CA GLU A 239 22.22 -4.80 2.29
C GLU A 239 23.73 -4.70 2.09
N GLN A 240 24.15 -4.23 0.91
CA GLN A 240 25.53 -3.81 0.72
C GLN A 240 25.73 -2.60 1.63
N SER A 241 26.47 -2.79 2.73
CA SER A 241 27.01 -1.70 3.53
C SER A 241 27.79 -0.78 2.59
N ARG A 242 27.24 0.41 2.32
CA ARG A 242 27.98 1.52 1.73
C ARG A 242 28.66 2.31 2.83
#